data_AF-A0A2E2WKF4-F1
#
_entry.id   AF-A0A2E2WKF4-F1
#
_cell.length_a   1.000
_cell.length_b   1.000
_cell.length_c   1.000
_cell.angle_alpha   90.00
_cell.angle_beta   90.00
_cell.angle_gamma   90.00
#
_symmetry.space_group_name_H-M   'P 1'
#
loop_
_entity.id
_entity.type
_entity.pdbx_description
1 polymer ?
#
loop_
_entity_poly.entity_id
_entity_poly.type
_entity_poly.pdbx_seq_one_letter_code
_entity_poly.pdbx_strand_id
1 'polypeptide(L)'
;LKASLFFAAFLYPFYKGLTLWQSNLSGAKRFKYLSFLKASTSIITNALILFLIIGFDIADYLFLIIAYMFIPSLLNIVMSTIDFCRFFKEERVEDKGNMITYGLNTSFFTAVHTIALRLDEFILFYLVAPQVMAVFAIANRIPELLRGVTQTLASILAPRFAKHQKITKEIYKAIKLYSFGFAGFVIALTFTIYPDIMLFLFSDKYSDAIFYSQIIMFSLVIGNMANLNFRFIRSQNDSKSYNNVTLIISIVKILASIALVPFFGIWGAIASLFLYRIAMLVSVEYIIRKKYT
;
A
#
# COMPACT_ATOMS: atom_id res chain seq x y z
N LEU A 1 -11.96 15.73 18.52
CA LEU A 1 -11.96 15.57 17.04
C LEU A 1 -11.31 16.74 16.29
N LYS A 2 -11.84 17.99 16.36
CA LYS A 2 -11.26 19.14 15.61
C LYS A 2 -9.79 19.41 15.93
N ALA A 3 -9.44 19.46 17.21
CA ALA A 3 -8.04 19.62 17.65
C ALA A 3 -7.17 18.45 17.17
N SER A 4 -7.68 17.21 17.25
CA SER A 4 -6.98 16.00 16.80
C SER A 4 -6.63 16.05 15.31
N LEU A 5 -7.56 16.56 14.47
CA LEU A 5 -7.33 16.73 13.03
C LEU A 5 -6.30 17.83 12.72
N PHE A 6 -6.30 18.92 13.50
CA PHE A 6 -5.29 19.97 13.35
C PHE A 6 -3.88 19.46 13.66
N PHE A 7 -3.72 18.72 14.77
CA PHE A 7 -2.43 18.09 15.11
C PHE A 7 -2.00 17.05 14.08
N ALA A 8 -2.95 16.25 13.56
CA ALA A 8 -2.66 15.32 12.47
C ALA A 8 -2.11 16.05 11.24
N ALA A 9 -2.76 17.15 10.83
CA ALA A 9 -2.33 17.96 9.69
C ALA A 9 -0.92 18.55 9.89
N PHE A 10 -0.60 19.02 11.11
CA PHE A 10 0.72 19.56 11.43
C PHE A 10 1.81 18.50 11.43
N LEU A 11 1.56 17.30 11.98
CA LEU A 11 2.54 16.21 12.02
C LEU A 11 2.68 15.44 10.70
N TYR A 12 1.68 15.55 9.81
CA TYR A 12 1.64 14.77 8.57
C TYR A 12 2.87 14.95 7.65
N PRO A 13 3.42 16.16 7.42
CA PRO A 13 4.63 16.35 6.61
C PRO A 13 5.85 15.62 7.17
N PHE A 14 5.99 15.55 8.50
CA PHE A 14 7.09 14.84 9.15
C PHE A 14 6.87 13.31 9.12
N TYR A 15 5.61 12.89 9.27
CA TYR A 15 5.21 11.49 9.23
C TYR A 15 5.35 10.86 7.84
N LYS A 16 5.04 11.61 6.75
CA LYS A 16 5.04 11.08 5.37
C LYS A 16 6.01 11.75 4.40
N GLY A 17 6.36 13.02 4.60
CA GLY A 17 7.22 13.76 3.66
C GLY A 17 8.70 13.41 3.80
N LEU A 18 9.17 13.15 5.01
CA LEU A 18 10.58 12.89 5.32
C LEU A 18 10.97 11.40 5.23
N THR A 19 10.60 10.74 4.12
CA THR A 19 10.83 9.30 3.91
C THR A 19 11.90 8.99 2.86
N LEU A 20 12.62 9.99 2.36
CA LEU A 20 13.65 9.81 1.33
C LEU A 20 14.73 8.81 1.76
N TRP A 21 15.10 8.84 3.04
CA TRP A 21 16.07 7.92 3.65
C TRP A 21 15.72 6.44 3.47
N GLN A 22 14.42 6.11 3.44
CA GLN A 22 13.97 4.74 3.20
C GLN A 22 14.29 4.30 1.78
N SER A 23 14.12 5.20 0.80
CA SER A 23 14.43 4.95 -0.61
C SER A 23 15.93 4.80 -0.81
N ASN A 24 16.73 5.64 -0.14
CA ASN A 24 18.20 5.57 -0.16
C ASN A 24 18.71 4.23 0.39
N LEU A 25 18.25 3.82 1.57
CA LEU A 25 18.64 2.53 2.16
C LEU A 25 18.18 1.33 1.31
N SER A 26 16.98 1.40 0.73
CA SER A 26 16.47 0.37 -0.17
C SER A 26 17.28 0.27 -1.45
N GLY A 27 17.67 1.41 -2.05
CA GLY A 27 18.55 1.47 -3.21
C GLY A 27 19.95 0.94 -2.93
N ALA A 28 20.50 1.28 -1.75
CA ALA A 28 21.78 0.78 -1.25
C ALA A 28 21.74 -0.68 -0.76
N LYS A 29 20.61 -1.39 -0.90
CA LYS A 29 20.38 -2.78 -0.46
C LYS A 29 20.61 -3.02 1.04
N ARG A 30 20.51 -1.98 1.87
CA ARG A 30 20.64 -2.07 3.35
C ARG A 30 19.32 -2.50 4.01
N PHE A 31 18.73 -3.58 3.52
CA PHE A 31 17.39 -4.03 3.94
C PHE A 31 17.32 -4.43 5.42
N LYS A 32 18.39 -5.01 5.98
CA LYS A 32 18.44 -5.40 7.41
C LYS A 32 18.29 -4.18 8.31
N TYR A 33 19.03 -3.11 8.02
CA TYR A 33 18.98 -1.87 8.78
C TYR A 33 17.62 -1.17 8.63
N LEU A 34 17.11 -1.07 7.40
CA LEU A 34 15.77 -0.51 7.13
C LEU A 34 14.67 -1.28 7.89
N SER A 35 14.75 -2.61 7.89
CA SER A 35 13.78 -3.46 8.57
C SER A 35 13.86 -3.31 10.08
N PHE A 36 15.08 -3.26 10.64
CA PHE A 36 15.29 -3.03 12.07
C PHE A 36 14.67 -1.71 12.52
N LEU A 37 14.92 -0.61 11.81
CA LEU A 37 14.35 0.70 12.14
C LEU A 37 12.83 0.70 12.08
N LYS A 38 12.25 0.16 10.99
CA LYS A 38 10.79 0.08 10.84
C LYS A 38 10.13 -0.79 11.90
N ALA A 39 10.74 -1.94 12.21
CA ALA A 39 10.25 -2.85 13.24
C ALA A 39 10.29 -2.17 14.62
N SER A 40 11.43 -1.57 14.99
CA SER A 40 11.59 -0.85 16.25
C SER A 40 10.57 0.28 16.39
N THR A 41 10.42 1.12 15.36
CA THR A 41 9.41 2.19 15.36
C THR A 41 7.99 1.64 15.50
N SER A 42 7.65 0.56 14.77
CA SER A 42 6.31 -0.03 14.86
C SER A 42 6.03 -0.61 16.24
N ILE A 43 7.01 -1.31 16.84
CA ILE A 43 6.88 -1.90 18.18
C ILE A 43 6.71 -0.79 19.21
N ILE A 44 7.56 0.23 19.19
CA ILE A 44 7.49 1.36 20.13
C ILE A 44 6.17 2.11 19.98
N THR A 45 5.73 2.38 18.75
CA THR A 45 4.46 3.09 18.49
C THR A 45 3.28 2.30 19.02
N ASN A 46 3.22 1.00 18.72
CA ASN A 46 2.11 0.15 19.18
C ASN A 46 2.13 -0.07 20.70
N ALA A 47 3.31 -0.23 21.31
CA ALA A 47 3.45 -0.32 22.76
C ALA A 47 2.99 0.97 23.45
N LEU A 48 3.34 2.14 22.90
CA LEU A 48 2.88 3.44 23.40
C LEU A 48 1.36 3.57 23.32
N ILE A 49 0.76 3.16 22.20
CA ILE A 49 -0.70 3.18 22.04
C ILE A 49 -1.38 2.26 23.07
N LEU A 50 -0.89 1.03 23.22
CA LEU A 50 -1.44 0.09 24.22
C LEU A 50 -1.29 0.63 25.65
N PHE A 51 -0.16 1.24 25.95
CA PHE A 51 0.09 1.87 27.25
C PHE A 51 -0.87 3.03 27.54
N LEU A 52 -1.18 3.87 26.54
CA LEU A 52 -2.14 4.96 26.70
C LEU A 52 -3.57 4.46 26.91
N ILE A 53 -3.97 3.41 26.18
CA ILE A 53 -5.31 2.82 26.28
C ILE A 53 -5.48 2.09 27.61
N ILE A 54 -4.57 1.18 27.97
CA ILE A 54 -4.72 0.31 29.14
C ILE A 54 -4.28 1.02 30.43
N GLY A 55 -3.20 1.78 30.38
CA GLY A 55 -2.56 2.36 31.57
C GLY A 55 -3.23 3.63 32.08
N PHE A 56 -3.76 4.46 31.17
CA PHE A 56 -4.34 5.76 31.52
C PHE A 56 -5.83 5.89 31.19
N ASP A 57 -6.45 4.86 30.61
CA ASP A 57 -7.85 4.89 30.13
C ASP A 57 -8.13 6.07 29.20
N ILE A 58 -7.09 6.55 28.49
CA ILE A 58 -7.21 7.67 27.56
C ILE A 58 -7.76 7.12 26.25
N ALA A 59 -9.08 7.18 26.12
CA ALA A 59 -9.79 6.91 24.88
C ALA A 59 -9.96 8.16 23.98
N ASP A 60 -9.36 9.31 24.35
CA ASP A 60 -9.44 10.51 23.51
C ASP A 60 -8.57 10.34 22.26
N TYR A 61 -9.25 10.41 21.11
CA TYR A 61 -8.67 10.37 19.76
C TYR A 61 -7.48 11.31 19.57
N LEU A 62 -7.43 12.45 20.28
CA LEU A 62 -6.30 13.37 20.18
C LEU A 62 -4.97 12.72 20.58
N PHE A 63 -4.92 12.10 21.76
CA PHE A 63 -3.68 11.51 22.27
C PHE A 63 -3.28 10.27 21.47
N LEU A 64 -4.24 9.46 21.03
CA LEU A 64 -3.98 8.29 20.20
C LEU A 64 -3.38 8.67 18.84
N ILE A 65 -3.89 9.73 18.19
CA ILE A 65 -3.34 10.22 16.92
C ILE A 65 -1.94 10.78 17.10
N ILE A 66 -1.71 11.56 18.15
CA ILE A 66 -0.38 12.11 18.46
C ILE A 66 0.60 10.97 18.70
N ALA A 67 0.26 10.00 19.55
CA ALA A 67 1.11 8.84 19.84
C ALA A 67 1.44 8.04 18.57
N TYR A 68 0.44 7.80 17.71
CA TYR A 68 0.62 7.09 16.45
C TYR A 68 1.58 7.79 15.48
N MET A 69 1.51 9.12 15.40
CA MET A 69 2.30 9.90 14.44
C MET A 69 3.66 10.37 14.99
N PHE A 70 3.79 10.51 16.31
CA PHE A 70 4.96 11.13 16.93
C PHE A 70 6.24 10.32 16.76
N ILE A 71 6.22 9.04 17.16
CA ILE A 71 7.41 8.17 17.11
C ILE A 71 7.94 8.02 15.67
N PRO A 72 7.10 7.73 14.65
CA PRO A 72 7.59 7.64 13.28
C PRO A 72 8.05 8.99 12.71
N SER A 73 7.41 10.10 13.10
CA SER A 73 7.84 11.45 12.69
C SER A 73 9.24 11.78 13.21
N LEU A 74 9.52 11.44 14.48
CA LEU A 74 10.84 11.67 15.08
C LEU A 74 11.92 10.86 14.36
N LEU A 75 11.65 9.59 14.06
CA LEU A 75 12.59 8.78 13.26
C LEU A 75 12.83 9.41 11.88
N ASN A 76 11.77 9.80 11.18
CA ASN A 76 11.88 10.38 9.84
C ASN A 76 12.66 11.69 9.84
N ILE A 77 12.48 12.54 10.84
CA ILE A 77 13.27 13.78 11.02
C ILE A 77 14.74 13.41 11.23
N VAL A 78 15.06 12.57 12.22
CA VAL A 78 16.45 12.20 12.54
C VAL A 78 17.15 11.59 11.33
N MET A 79 16.50 10.64 10.64
CA MET A 79 17.11 9.97 9.50
C MET A 79 17.24 10.85 8.27
N SER A 80 16.26 11.71 8.02
CA SER A 80 16.37 12.67 6.91
C SER A 80 17.46 13.70 7.17
N THR A 81 17.66 14.14 8.41
CA THR A 81 18.76 15.03 8.79
C THR A 81 20.11 14.32 8.61
N ILE A 82 20.25 13.07 9.05
CA ILE A 82 21.49 12.30 8.86
C ILE A 82 21.80 12.13 7.37
N ASP A 83 20.82 11.76 6.56
CA ASP A 83 20.99 11.61 5.11
C ASP A 83 21.31 12.95 4.44
N PHE A 84 20.62 14.03 4.82
CA PHE A 84 20.91 15.37 4.33
C PHE A 84 22.36 15.75 4.66
N CYS A 85 22.82 15.61 5.90
CA CYS A 85 24.20 15.90 6.29
C CYS A 85 25.24 15.02 5.56
N ARG A 86 24.90 13.78 5.19
CA ARG A 86 25.79 12.87 4.46
C ARG A 86 25.90 13.21 2.97
N PHE A 87 24.78 13.52 2.31
CA PHE A 87 24.71 13.69 0.86
C PHE A 87 24.81 15.14 0.38
N PHE A 88 24.65 16.14 1.25
CA PHE A 88 24.79 17.56 0.87
C PHE A 88 26.21 17.95 0.45
N LYS A 89 27.20 17.05 0.59
CA LYS A 89 28.59 17.25 0.15
C LYS A 89 28.89 16.79 -1.28
N GLU A 90 27.99 16.09 -1.96
CA GLU A 90 28.21 15.67 -3.36
C GLU A 90 27.55 16.65 -4.34
N GLU A 91 28.37 17.47 -4.99
CA GLU A 91 27.95 18.49 -5.94
C GLU A 91 27.56 17.94 -7.33
N ARG A 92 26.67 18.70 -7.99
CA ARG A 92 26.19 18.60 -9.39
C ARG A 92 25.40 17.36 -9.80
N VAL A 93 24.11 17.40 -9.50
CA VAL A 93 23.09 16.64 -10.23
C VAL A 93 22.89 17.29 -11.59
N GLU A 94 23.42 16.69 -12.67
CA GLU A 94 23.28 17.17 -14.06
C GLU A 94 21.81 17.19 -14.56
N ASP A 95 20.88 16.58 -13.83
CA ASP A 95 19.52 16.31 -14.34
C ASP A 95 18.40 16.68 -13.35
N LYS A 96 18.61 17.73 -12.54
CA LYS A 96 17.63 18.18 -11.52
C LYS A 96 16.24 18.46 -12.11
N GLY A 97 16.20 19.07 -13.30
CA GLY A 97 14.94 19.42 -13.97
C GLY A 97 14.11 18.19 -14.30
N ASN A 98 14.70 17.20 -14.97
CA ASN A 98 14.00 15.97 -15.36
C ASN A 98 13.56 15.12 -14.16
N MET A 99 14.34 15.08 -13.07
CA MET A 99 13.97 14.36 -11.86
C MET A 99 12.80 15.03 -11.10
N ILE A 100 12.78 16.36 -11.01
CA ILE A 100 11.67 17.08 -10.35
C ILE A 100 10.39 16.90 -11.16
N THR A 101 10.44 17.06 -12.49
CA THR A 101 9.29 16.82 -13.36
C THR A 101 8.79 15.38 -13.27
N TYR A 102 9.71 14.40 -13.22
CA TYR A 102 9.37 12.99 -12.99
C TYR A 102 8.65 12.79 -11.65
N GLY A 103 9.20 13.35 -10.58
CA GLY A 103 8.65 13.24 -9.22
C GLY A 103 7.28 13.89 -9.09
N LEU A 104 7.09 15.09 -9.63
CA LEU A 104 5.81 15.81 -9.60
C LEU A 104 4.73 15.08 -10.38
N ASN A 105 5.01 14.66 -11.61
CA ASN A 105 4.07 13.90 -12.42
C ASN A 105 3.66 12.60 -11.71
N THR A 106 4.65 11.83 -11.26
CA THR A 106 4.41 10.55 -10.55
C THR A 106 3.60 10.76 -9.26
N SER A 107 3.85 11.86 -8.54
CA SER A 107 3.15 12.18 -7.29
C SER A 107 1.69 12.52 -7.55
N PHE A 108 1.38 13.29 -8.59
CA PHE A 108 0.01 13.61 -8.99
C PHE A 108 -0.81 12.34 -9.27
N PHE A 109 -0.31 11.44 -10.12
CA PHE A 109 -1.01 10.19 -10.42
C PHE A 109 -1.12 9.28 -9.20
N THR A 110 -0.11 9.27 -8.32
CA THR A 110 -0.16 8.50 -7.07
C THR A 110 -1.21 9.05 -6.10
N ALA A 111 -1.39 10.37 -6.04
CA ALA A 111 -2.44 11.00 -5.24
C ALA A 111 -3.83 10.61 -5.76
N VAL A 112 -4.07 10.76 -7.07
CA VAL A 112 -5.32 10.32 -7.72
C VAL A 112 -5.61 8.84 -7.44
N HIS A 113 -4.59 8.00 -7.56
CA HIS A 113 -4.70 6.57 -7.28
C HIS A 113 -5.04 6.27 -5.81
N THR A 114 -4.45 7.01 -4.88
CA THR A 114 -4.72 6.85 -3.44
C THR A 114 -6.18 7.20 -3.12
N ILE A 115 -6.71 8.26 -3.73
CA ILE A 115 -8.12 8.64 -3.60
C ILE A 115 -9.00 7.54 -4.19
N ALA A 116 -8.69 7.04 -5.39
CA ALA A 116 -9.44 5.97 -6.04
C ALA A 116 -9.51 4.70 -5.17
N LEU A 117 -8.43 4.34 -4.47
CA LEU A 117 -8.38 3.17 -3.59
C LEU A 117 -9.20 3.31 -2.30
N ARG A 118 -9.56 4.53 -1.88
CA ARG A 118 -10.35 4.81 -0.67
C ARG A 118 -11.78 5.26 -0.97
N LEU A 119 -12.11 5.42 -2.25
CA LEU A 119 -13.38 5.97 -2.69
C LEU A 119 -14.56 5.06 -2.33
N ASP A 120 -14.38 3.74 -2.38
CA ASP A 120 -15.39 2.76 -1.98
C ASP A 120 -15.74 2.87 -0.48
N GLU A 121 -14.75 3.01 0.39
CA GLU A 121 -14.97 3.26 1.83
C GLU A 121 -15.79 4.54 2.05
N PHE A 122 -15.46 5.61 1.31
CA PHE A 122 -16.20 6.88 1.38
C PHE A 122 -17.64 6.73 0.90
N ILE A 123 -17.86 6.10 -0.25
CA ILE A 123 -19.20 5.89 -0.81
C ILE A 123 -20.05 5.00 0.12
N LEU A 124 -19.49 3.92 0.66
CA LEU A 124 -20.18 3.05 1.61
C LEU A 124 -20.63 3.82 2.86
N PHE A 125 -19.78 4.70 3.38
CA PHE A 125 -20.09 5.49 4.56
C PHE A 125 -21.24 6.47 4.33
N TYR A 126 -21.22 7.22 3.23
CA TYR A 126 -22.17 8.29 2.97
C TYR A 126 -23.46 7.86 2.26
N LEU A 127 -23.38 6.91 1.30
CA LEU A 127 -24.51 6.52 0.47
C LEU A 127 -25.20 5.22 0.92
N VAL A 128 -24.52 4.37 1.69
CA VAL A 128 -25.07 3.08 2.13
C VAL A 128 -25.35 3.09 3.62
N ALA A 129 -24.32 2.94 4.45
CA ALA A 129 -24.41 3.10 5.91
C ALA A 129 -23.01 3.00 6.54
N PRO A 130 -22.73 3.74 7.64
CA PRO A 130 -21.48 3.62 8.39
C PRO A 130 -21.16 2.20 8.88
N GLN A 131 -22.19 1.43 9.28
CA GLN A 131 -22.04 0.05 9.75
C GLN A 131 -21.53 -0.86 8.63
N VAL A 132 -22.02 -0.65 7.41
CA VAL A 132 -21.61 -1.40 6.21
C VAL A 132 -20.15 -1.10 5.86
N MET A 133 -19.74 0.17 5.96
CA MET A 133 -18.34 0.56 5.81
C MET A 133 -17.44 -0.10 6.85
N ALA A 134 -17.87 -0.20 8.11
CA ALA A 134 -17.11 -0.86 9.17
C ALA A 134 -16.89 -2.36 8.89
N VAL A 135 -17.94 -3.08 8.45
CA VAL A 135 -17.83 -4.50 8.04
C VAL A 135 -16.85 -4.65 6.89
N PHE A 136 -16.92 -3.78 5.88
CA PHE A 136 -15.99 -3.79 4.75
C PHE A 136 -14.54 -3.48 5.14
N ALA A 137 -14.33 -2.52 6.04
CA ALA A 137 -13.00 -2.16 6.56
C ALA A 137 -12.36 -3.34 7.32
N ILE A 138 -13.14 -4.05 8.13
CA ILE A 138 -12.70 -5.27 8.83
C ILE A 138 -12.40 -6.38 7.82
N ALA A 139 -13.28 -6.59 6.85
CA ALA A 139 -13.07 -7.58 5.79
C ALA A 139 -11.79 -7.31 4.97
N ASN A 140 -11.40 -6.05 4.76
CA ASN A 140 -10.18 -5.70 4.04
C ASN A 140 -8.90 -5.80 4.87
N ARG A 141 -8.97 -5.90 6.20
CA ARG A 141 -7.80 -5.73 7.08
C ARG A 141 -6.72 -6.77 6.84
N ILE A 142 -7.08 -8.06 6.86
CA ILE A 142 -6.14 -9.16 6.61
C ILE A 142 -5.66 -9.17 5.14
N PRO A 143 -6.54 -9.01 4.13
CA PRO A 143 -6.11 -8.81 2.75
C PRO A 143 -5.05 -7.70 2.57
N GLU A 144 -5.21 -6.57 3.25
CA GLU A 144 -4.27 -5.45 3.17
C GLU A 144 -2.89 -5.81 3.76
N LEU A 145 -2.85 -6.59 4.85
CA LEU A 145 -1.59 -7.11 5.41
C LEU A 145 -0.87 -8.04 4.41
N LEU A 146 -1.59 -8.95 3.79
CA LEU A 146 -1.05 -9.86 2.76
C LEU A 146 -0.53 -9.08 1.55
N ARG A 147 -1.25 -8.03 1.12
CA ARG A 147 -0.77 -7.10 0.09
C ARG A 147 0.54 -6.45 0.51
N GLY A 148 0.68 -6.03 1.77
CA GLY A 148 1.93 -5.46 2.30
C GLY A 148 3.14 -6.38 2.16
N VAL A 149 2.97 -7.69 2.35
CA VAL A 149 4.04 -8.69 2.15
C VAL A 149 4.50 -8.69 0.70
N THR A 150 3.57 -8.74 -0.26
CA THR A 150 3.90 -8.73 -1.70
C THR A 150 4.62 -7.44 -2.12
N GLN A 151 4.19 -6.28 -1.58
CA GLN A 151 4.83 -5.00 -1.85
C GLN A 151 6.25 -4.92 -1.29
N THR A 152 6.47 -5.51 -0.11
CA THR A 152 7.80 -5.59 0.51
C THR A 152 8.75 -6.42 -0.34
N LEU A 153 8.32 -7.60 -0.79
CA LEU A 153 9.12 -8.40 -1.72
C LEU A 153 9.43 -7.63 -3.01
N ALA A 154 8.43 -6.96 -3.58
CA ALA A 154 8.62 -6.20 -4.80
C ALA A 154 9.61 -5.03 -4.63
N SER A 155 9.67 -4.42 -3.45
CA SER A 155 10.66 -3.40 -3.12
C SER A 155 12.09 -3.94 -3.03
N ILE A 156 12.25 -5.17 -2.54
CA ILE A 156 13.54 -5.88 -2.49
C ILE A 156 14.02 -6.25 -3.89
N LEU A 157 13.09 -6.60 -4.78
CA LEU A 157 13.38 -6.93 -6.18
C LEU A 157 13.67 -5.70 -7.05
N ALA A 158 13.20 -4.51 -6.67
CA ALA A 158 13.33 -3.30 -7.48
C ALA A 158 14.80 -2.98 -7.90
N PRO A 159 15.82 -3.04 -7.02
CA PRO A 159 17.22 -2.82 -7.44
C PRO A 159 17.78 -3.90 -8.36
N ARG A 160 17.20 -5.11 -8.36
CA ARG A 160 17.55 -6.16 -9.32
C ARG A 160 16.89 -5.90 -10.67
N PHE A 161 15.61 -5.53 -10.68
CA PHE A 161 14.88 -5.19 -11.90
C PHE A 161 15.49 -4.01 -12.63
N ALA A 162 15.93 -2.97 -11.92
CA ALA A 162 16.59 -1.80 -12.51
C ALA A 162 17.86 -2.13 -13.33
N LYS A 163 18.49 -3.29 -13.10
CA LYS A 163 19.67 -3.73 -13.86
C LYS A 163 19.35 -4.41 -15.19
N HIS A 164 18.12 -4.82 -15.40
CA HIS A 164 17.70 -5.54 -16.59
C HIS A 164 16.85 -4.62 -17.45
N GLN A 165 17.26 -4.35 -18.70
CA GLN A 165 16.47 -3.52 -19.61
C GLN A 165 15.17 -4.21 -20.06
N LYS A 166 15.19 -5.55 -20.16
CA LYS A 166 14.07 -6.39 -20.58
C LYS A 166 13.74 -7.45 -19.53
N ILE A 167 12.50 -7.91 -19.51
CA ILE A 167 12.09 -9.05 -18.68
C ILE A 167 12.58 -10.32 -19.37
N THR A 168 13.59 -10.97 -18.80
CA THR A 168 14.06 -12.26 -19.28
C THR A 168 13.04 -13.35 -18.94
N LYS A 169 13.08 -14.47 -19.70
CA LYS A 169 12.24 -15.65 -19.43
C LYS A 169 12.42 -16.16 -17.99
N GLU A 170 13.63 -16.06 -17.45
CA GLU A 170 13.94 -16.46 -16.07
C GLU A 170 13.25 -15.57 -15.03
N ILE A 171 13.31 -14.24 -15.21
CA ILE A 171 12.63 -13.29 -14.32
C ILE A 171 11.12 -13.52 -14.38
N TYR A 172 10.56 -13.70 -15.57
CA TYR A 172 9.13 -13.96 -15.74
C TYR A 172 8.72 -15.28 -15.07
N LYS A 173 9.52 -16.35 -15.24
CA LYS A 173 9.28 -17.65 -14.59
C LYS A 173 9.35 -17.54 -13.06
N ALA A 174 10.31 -16.78 -12.52
CA ALA A 174 10.44 -16.54 -11.08
C ALA A 174 9.23 -15.78 -10.52
N ILE A 175 8.78 -14.72 -11.19
CA ILE A 175 7.57 -13.96 -10.81
C ILE A 175 6.34 -14.88 -10.84
N LYS A 176 6.19 -15.71 -11.87
CA LYS A 176 5.07 -16.65 -11.99
C LYS A 176 5.09 -17.72 -10.90
N LEU A 177 6.25 -18.30 -10.61
CA LEU A 177 6.41 -19.32 -9.57
C LEU A 177 6.10 -18.74 -8.18
N TYR A 178 6.62 -17.56 -7.87
CA TYR A 178 6.28 -16.86 -6.63
C TYR A 178 4.79 -16.53 -6.56
N SER A 179 4.20 -16.05 -7.66
CA SER A 179 2.77 -15.71 -7.69
C SER A 179 1.90 -16.95 -7.47
N PHE A 180 2.29 -18.10 -8.00
CA PHE A 180 1.61 -19.37 -7.80
C PHE A 180 1.77 -19.91 -6.37
N GLY A 181 2.98 -19.83 -5.80
CA GLY A 181 3.20 -20.18 -4.40
C GLY A 181 2.42 -19.28 -3.44
N PHE A 182 2.39 -17.97 -3.71
CA PHE A 182 1.58 -17.01 -2.97
C PHE A 182 0.08 -17.30 -3.11
N ALA A 183 -0.38 -17.66 -4.31
CA ALA A 183 -1.77 -18.07 -4.54
C ALA A 183 -2.14 -19.28 -3.66
N GLY A 184 -1.32 -20.33 -3.68
CA GLY A 184 -1.51 -21.52 -2.87
C GLY A 184 -1.52 -21.20 -1.37
N PHE A 185 -0.60 -20.35 -0.91
CA PHE A 185 -0.56 -19.90 0.48
C PHE A 185 -1.82 -19.13 0.89
N VAL A 186 -2.26 -18.15 0.08
CA VAL A 186 -3.47 -17.37 0.38
C VAL A 186 -4.71 -18.25 0.41
N ILE A 187 -4.85 -19.18 -0.54
CA ILE A 187 -5.96 -20.13 -0.58
C ILE A 187 -5.95 -21.03 0.65
N ALA A 188 -4.80 -21.63 0.98
CA ALA A 188 -4.66 -22.47 2.16
C ALA A 188 -5.02 -21.70 3.45
N LEU A 189 -4.50 -20.47 3.60
CA LEU A 189 -4.81 -19.62 4.74
C LEU A 189 -6.31 -19.31 4.83
N THR A 190 -6.93 -18.96 3.71
CA THR A 190 -8.35 -18.58 3.60
C THR A 190 -9.32 -19.68 4.07
N PHE A 191 -8.99 -20.95 3.80
CA PHE A 191 -9.85 -22.10 4.10
C PHE A 191 -9.51 -22.86 5.38
N THR A 192 -8.35 -22.61 5.99
CA THR A 192 -7.92 -23.33 7.21
C THR A 192 -8.09 -22.48 8.46
N ILE A 193 -7.16 -21.56 8.72
CA ILE A 193 -7.03 -20.84 10.00
C ILE A 193 -7.76 -19.49 9.96
N TYR A 194 -8.14 -19.01 8.78
CA TYR A 194 -8.67 -17.66 8.61
C TYR A 194 -9.97 -17.35 9.39
N PRO A 195 -11.01 -18.20 9.38
CA PRO A 195 -12.22 -17.94 10.17
C PRO A 195 -11.92 -17.81 11.67
N ASP A 196 -11.09 -18.70 12.21
CA ASP A 196 -10.72 -18.71 13.63
C ASP A 196 -9.97 -17.43 14.02
N ILE A 197 -9.04 -16.97 13.18
CA ILE A 197 -8.31 -15.70 13.40
C ILE A 197 -9.28 -14.52 13.42
N MET A 198 -10.26 -14.48 12.50
CA MET A 198 -11.20 -13.37 12.43
C MET A 198 -12.15 -13.34 13.63
N LEU A 199 -12.68 -14.49 14.04
CA LEU A 199 -13.54 -14.60 15.22
C LEU A 199 -12.77 -14.21 16.49
N PHE A 200 -11.53 -14.66 16.61
CA PHE A 200 -10.66 -14.29 17.73
C PHE A 200 -10.34 -12.78 17.78
N LEU A 201 -10.07 -12.15 16.64
CA LEU A 201 -9.66 -10.74 16.58
C LEU A 201 -10.81 -9.74 16.64
N PHE A 202 -11.95 -10.06 16.02
CA PHE A 202 -13.04 -9.10 15.80
C PHE A 202 -14.35 -9.46 16.52
N SER A 203 -14.42 -10.61 17.21
CA SER A 203 -15.63 -11.13 17.87
C SER A 203 -16.74 -11.51 16.87
N ASP A 204 -17.75 -12.24 17.35
CA ASP A 204 -18.85 -12.80 16.55
C ASP A 204 -19.72 -11.73 15.87
N LYS A 205 -19.66 -10.49 16.37
CA LYS A 205 -20.39 -9.35 15.81
C LYS A 205 -20.04 -9.06 14.35
N TYR A 206 -18.87 -9.48 13.88
CA TYR A 206 -18.41 -9.27 12.50
C TYR A 206 -18.24 -10.58 11.72
N SER A 207 -19.02 -11.62 12.07
CA SER A 207 -19.02 -12.91 11.37
C SER A 207 -19.26 -12.76 9.85
N ASP A 208 -20.14 -11.84 9.43
CA ASP A 208 -20.38 -11.52 8.01
C ASP A 208 -19.10 -11.05 7.28
N ALA A 209 -18.18 -10.37 7.98
CA ALA A 209 -16.94 -9.88 7.40
C ALA A 209 -15.99 -11.01 6.97
N ILE A 210 -16.14 -12.20 7.57
CA ILE A 210 -15.31 -13.38 7.25
C ILE A 210 -15.52 -13.74 5.77
N PHE A 211 -16.78 -13.93 5.37
CA PHE A 211 -17.11 -14.33 4.00
C PHE A 211 -16.66 -13.28 2.97
N TYR A 212 -16.92 -12.00 3.25
CA TYR A 212 -16.46 -10.91 2.39
C TYR A 212 -14.94 -10.88 2.25
N SER A 213 -14.21 -11.09 3.34
CA SER A 213 -12.75 -11.09 3.29
C SER A 213 -12.18 -12.26 2.52
N GLN A 214 -12.75 -13.46 2.64
CA GLN A 214 -12.36 -14.62 1.86
C GLN A 214 -12.42 -14.31 0.36
N ILE A 215 -13.49 -13.65 -0.09
CA ILE A 215 -13.66 -13.21 -1.49
C ILE A 215 -12.63 -12.15 -1.89
N ILE A 216 -12.34 -11.20 -1.01
CA ILE A 216 -11.31 -10.16 -1.25
C ILE A 216 -9.91 -10.78 -1.34
N MET A 217 -9.62 -11.84 -0.57
CA MET A 217 -8.36 -12.57 -0.66
C MET A 217 -8.18 -13.25 -2.02
N PHE A 218 -9.23 -13.80 -2.62
CA PHE A 218 -9.14 -14.33 -3.99
C PHE A 218 -8.74 -13.28 -5.01
N SER A 219 -9.29 -12.07 -4.93
CA SER A 219 -8.86 -11.03 -5.85
C SER A 219 -7.38 -10.64 -5.65
N LEU A 220 -6.79 -10.87 -4.47
CA LEU A 220 -5.38 -10.50 -4.22
C LEU A 220 -4.45 -11.38 -5.04
N VAL A 221 -4.81 -12.64 -5.15
CA VAL A 221 -4.11 -13.62 -5.97
C VAL A 221 -4.01 -13.14 -7.41
N ILE A 222 -5.11 -12.63 -7.97
CA ILE A 222 -5.16 -12.05 -9.32
C ILE A 222 -4.22 -10.85 -9.43
N GLY A 223 -4.25 -9.95 -8.44
CA GLY A 223 -3.44 -8.74 -8.44
C GLY A 223 -1.94 -8.96 -8.18
N ASN A 224 -1.53 -10.05 -7.54
CA ASN A 224 -0.14 -10.22 -7.08
C ASN A 224 0.86 -10.22 -8.23
N MET A 225 0.59 -10.99 -9.30
CA MET A 225 1.45 -11.04 -10.48
C MET A 225 1.59 -9.65 -11.12
N ALA A 226 0.47 -8.93 -11.26
CA ALA A 226 0.44 -7.59 -11.80
C ALA A 226 1.25 -6.59 -10.95
N ASN A 227 1.23 -6.72 -9.61
CA ASN A 227 2.00 -5.86 -8.72
C ASN A 227 3.52 -6.02 -8.89
N LEU A 228 4.01 -7.25 -9.05
CA LEU A 228 5.45 -7.51 -9.27
C LEU A 228 5.91 -6.97 -10.62
N ASN A 229 5.11 -7.21 -11.65
CA ASN A 229 5.35 -6.71 -13.01
C ASN A 229 5.29 -5.16 -13.07
N PHE A 230 4.33 -4.54 -12.38
CA PHE A 230 4.24 -3.09 -12.27
C PHE A 230 5.47 -2.47 -11.58
N ARG A 231 6.07 -3.21 -10.64
CA ARG A 231 7.31 -2.80 -9.97
C ARG A 231 8.53 -2.85 -10.88
N PHE A 232 8.54 -3.75 -11.86
CA PHE A 232 9.54 -3.72 -12.95
C PHE A 232 9.40 -2.43 -13.77
N ILE A 233 8.19 -2.06 -14.22
CA ILE A 233 7.98 -0.81 -14.98
C ILE A 233 8.49 0.40 -14.19
N ARG A 234 8.18 0.46 -12.89
CA ARG A 234 8.63 1.53 -12.00
C ARG A 234 10.15 1.56 -11.81
N SER A 235 10.84 0.43 -11.82
CA SER A 235 12.30 0.39 -11.66
C SER A 235 13.06 0.90 -12.88
N GLN A 236 12.41 0.99 -14.04
CA GLN A 236 13.02 1.50 -15.27
C GLN A 236 12.94 3.03 -15.41
N ASN A 237 12.38 3.74 -14.42
CA ASN A 237 12.06 5.17 -14.51
C ASN A 237 11.18 5.55 -15.73
N ASP A 238 10.37 4.62 -16.26
CA ASP A 238 9.40 4.92 -17.32
C ASP A 238 8.14 5.57 -16.74
N SER A 239 8.21 6.89 -16.51
CA SER A 239 7.08 7.68 -16.00
C SER A 239 5.85 7.57 -16.87
N LYS A 240 6.00 7.55 -18.20
CA LYS A 240 4.87 7.51 -19.14
C LYS A 240 4.09 6.21 -18.95
N SER A 241 4.77 5.06 -18.94
CA SER A 241 4.12 3.77 -18.71
C SER A 241 3.54 3.66 -17.31
N TYR A 242 4.28 4.10 -16.28
CA TYR A 242 3.80 4.10 -14.90
C TYR A 242 2.52 4.94 -14.74
N ASN A 243 2.52 6.16 -15.27
CA ASN A 243 1.41 7.09 -15.21
C ASN A 243 0.20 6.57 -15.98
N ASN A 244 0.41 6.00 -17.18
CA ASN A 244 -0.68 5.42 -17.98
C ASN A 244 -1.36 4.28 -17.24
N VAL A 245 -0.61 3.32 -16.68
CA VAL A 245 -1.20 2.24 -15.88
C VAL A 245 -1.92 2.81 -14.67
N THR A 246 -1.27 3.71 -13.93
CA THR A 246 -1.84 4.29 -12.70
C THR A 246 -3.14 5.04 -12.99
N LEU A 247 -3.21 5.79 -14.10
CA LEU A 247 -4.41 6.49 -14.53
C LEU A 247 -5.51 5.51 -14.94
N ILE A 248 -5.21 4.52 -15.78
CA ILE A 248 -6.20 3.53 -16.23
C ILE A 248 -6.81 2.80 -15.05
N ILE A 249 -5.98 2.26 -14.15
CA ILE A 249 -6.48 1.51 -12.98
C ILE A 249 -7.28 2.41 -12.03
N SER A 250 -6.91 3.69 -11.91
CA SER A 250 -7.62 4.64 -11.05
C SER A 250 -8.97 5.02 -11.65
N ILE A 251 -9.04 5.29 -12.95
CA ILE A 251 -10.30 5.57 -13.65
C ILE A 251 -11.24 4.37 -13.57
N VAL A 252 -10.73 3.16 -13.85
CA VAL A 252 -11.54 1.94 -13.72
C VAL A 252 -12.06 1.78 -12.30
N LYS A 253 -11.22 1.98 -11.29
CA LYS A 253 -11.65 1.88 -9.88
C LYS A 253 -12.68 2.94 -9.52
N ILE A 254 -12.50 4.19 -9.94
CA ILE A 254 -13.43 5.29 -9.66
C ILE A 254 -14.79 5.01 -10.31
N LEU A 255 -14.81 4.74 -11.62
CA LEU A 255 -16.04 4.46 -12.36
C LEU A 255 -16.76 3.23 -11.82
N ALA A 256 -16.03 2.15 -11.54
CA ALA A 256 -16.62 0.95 -10.95
C ALA A 256 -17.17 1.21 -9.54
N SER A 257 -16.49 2.02 -8.72
CA SER A 257 -16.96 2.32 -7.36
C SER A 257 -18.22 3.17 -7.40
N ILE A 258 -18.27 4.21 -8.24
CA ILE A 258 -19.45 5.07 -8.40
C ILE A 258 -20.63 4.31 -9.00
N ALA A 259 -20.38 3.41 -9.96
CA ALA A 259 -21.44 2.69 -10.65
C ALA A 259 -21.95 1.45 -9.90
N LEU A 260 -21.14 0.80 -9.06
CA LEU A 260 -21.53 -0.46 -8.42
C LEU A 260 -21.86 -0.33 -6.93
N VAL A 261 -21.13 0.53 -6.18
CA VAL A 261 -21.30 0.62 -4.73
C VAL A 261 -22.68 1.15 -4.32
N PRO A 262 -23.26 2.18 -4.98
CA PRO A 262 -24.58 2.67 -4.58
C PRO A 262 -25.71 1.64 -4.78
N PHE A 263 -25.59 0.78 -5.80
CA PHE A 263 -26.64 -0.19 -6.14
C PHE A 263 -26.46 -1.53 -5.40
N PHE A 264 -25.22 -1.96 -5.16
CA PHE A 264 -24.91 -3.28 -4.62
C PHE A 264 -24.24 -3.26 -3.23
N GLY A 265 -24.02 -2.09 -2.64
CA GLY A 265 -23.39 -1.95 -1.32
C GLY A 265 -22.00 -2.59 -1.25
N ILE A 266 -21.78 -3.48 -0.27
CA ILE A 266 -20.50 -4.20 -0.06
C ILE A 266 -20.11 -5.00 -1.30
N TRP A 267 -21.09 -5.65 -1.96
CA TRP A 267 -20.83 -6.44 -3.16
C TRP A 267 -20.32 -5.56 -4.31
N GLY A 268 -20.83 -4.33 -4.42
CA GLY A 268 -20.32 -3.34 -5.37
C GLY A 268 -18.88 -2.92 -5.06
N ALA A 269 -18.54 -2.76 -3.77
CA ALA A 269 -17.18 -2.44 -3.34
C ALA A 269 -16.21 -3.59 -3.66
N ILE A 270 -16.60 -4.84 -3.40
CA ILE A 270 -15.82 -6.03 -3.77
C ILE A 270 -15.67 -6.13 -5.28
N ALA A 271 -16.74 -5.99 -6.05
CA ALA A 271 -16.70 -6.05 -7.51
C ALA A 271 -15.76 -4.98 -8.10
N SER A 272 -15.80 -3.75 -7.56
CA SER A 272 -14.89 -2.68 -7.97
C SER A 272 -13.42 -2.99 -7.65
N LEU A 273 -13.12 -3.72 -6.58
CA LEU A 273 -11.77 -4.23 -6.27
C LEU A 273 -11.32 -5.29 -7.29
N PHE A 274 -12.19 -6.21 -7.70
CA PHE A 274 -11.89 -7.18 -8.75
C PHE A 274 -11.60 -6.50 -10.08
N LEU A 275 -12.48 -5.59 -10.52
CA LEU A 275 -12.31 -4.83 -11.76
C LEU A 275 -11.00 -4.04 -11.76
N TYR A 276 -10.67 -3.39 -10.64
CA TYR A 276 -9.39 -2.72 -10.45
C TYR A 276 -8.18 -3.67 -10.65
N ARG A 277 -8.21 -4.86 -10.04
CA ARG A 277 -7.09 -5.82 -10.13
C ARG A 277 -6.97 -6.46 -11.51
N ILE A 278 -8.10 -6.71 -12.18
CA ILE A 278 -8.11 -7.18 -13.57
C ILE A 278 -7.55 -6.10 -14.50
N ALA A 279 -8.01 -4.85 -14.37
CA ALA A 279 -7.48 -3.74 -15.16
C ALA A 279 -5.98 -3.53 -14.93
N MET A 280 -5.51 -3.71 -13.70
CA MET A 280 -4.08 -3.67 -13.39
C MET A 280 -3.32 -4.78 -14.12
N LEU A 281 -3.81 -6.02 -14.06
CA LEU A 281 -3.20 -7.16 -14.74
C LEU A 281 -3.12 -6.94 -16.25
N VAL A 282 -4.22 -6.57 -16.89
CA VAL A 282 -4.29 -6.35 -18.34
C VAL A 282 -3.38 -5.19 -18.77
N SER A 283 -3.44 -4.05 -18.08
CA SER A 283 -2.67 -2.85 -18.45
C SER A 283 -1.17 -3.08 -18.31
N VAL A 284 -0.76 -3.74 -17.22
CA VAL A 284 0.65 -4.03 -16.96
C VAL A 284 1.21 -5.05 -17.95
N GLU A 285 0.47 -6.14 -18.20
CA GLU A 285 0.89 -7.18 -19.13
C GLU A 285 0.99 -6.64 -20.57
N TYR A 286 0.06 -5.80 -20.99
CA TYR A 286 0.09 -5.12 -22.28
C TYR A 286 1.36 -4.28 -22.45
N ILE A 287 1.72 -3.47 -21.44
CA ILE A 287 2.93 -2.64 -21.51
C ILE A 287 4.20 -3.49 -21.51
N ILE A 288 4.26 -4.54 -20.69
CA ILE A 288 5.42 -5.43 -20.64
C ILE A 288 5.67 -6.10 -21.98
N ARG A 289 4.61 -6.62 -22.63
CA ARG A 289 4.72 -7.24 -23.95
C ARG A 289 5.10 -6.23 -25.04
N LYS A 290 4.61 -5.00 -24.95
CA LYS A 290 4.87 -3.96 -25.95
C LYS A 290 6.27 -3.36 -25.87
N LYS A 291 6.84 -3.21 -24.67
CA LYS A 291 8.07 -2.44 -24.45
C LYS A 291 9.24 -3.22 -23.87
N TYR A 292 8.99 -4.30 -23.13
CA TYR A 292 10.00 -4.95 -22.27
C TYR A 292 10.21 -6.44 -22.57
N THR A 293 9.55 -6.96 -23.60
CA THR A 293 9.79 -8.29 -24.20
C THR A 293 10.48 -8.05 -25.55
#